data_AF-N9PIM8-F1
#
_entry.id   AF-N9PIM8-F1
#
_cell.length_a   1.000
_cell.length_b   1.000
_cell.length_c   1.000
_cell.angle_alpha   90.00
_cell.angle_beta   90.00
_cell.angle_gamma   90.00
#
_symmetry.space_group_name_H-M   'P 1'
#
loop_
_entity.id
_entity.type
_entity.pdbx_description
1 polymer ?
#
loop_
_entity_poly.entity_id
_entity_poly.type
_entity_poly.pdbx_seq_one_letter_code
_entity_poly.pdbx_strand_id
1 'polypeptide(L)'
;MPENNQSQSYFKSSDLILSLAPLTLNPDIILALEKSLGLVFIHEEASPQVCFANQNIELQDAYKQVFSAVDLVDYVYAILSSEKQRTEEIQLLNPALAPIPYPTDHLLFWKLVTIGQRYRLSQH
;
A
#
# COMPACT_ATOMS: atom_id res chain seq x y z
N MET A 1 13.41 29.83 3.79
CA MET A 1 12.34 29.28 2.94
C MET A 1 12.99 28.31 1.95
N PRO A 2 12.77 27.01 2.06
CA PRO A 2 12.84 26.10 0.90
C PRO A 2 11.40 25.68 0.55
N GLU A 3 10.88 26.07 -0.60
CA GLU A 3 11.06 25.47 -1.93
C GLU A 3 10.22 24.21 -2.17
N ASN A 4 9.10 24.46 -2.87
CA ASN A 4 8.44 23.62 -3.87
C ASN A 4 7.62 22.39 -3.39
N ASN A 5 6.35 22.66 -3.05
CA ASN A 5 5.26 21.68 -3.06
C ASN A 5 5.00 21.20 -4.49
N GLN A 6 5.73 20.19 -4.96
CA GLN A 6 5.21 19.28 -5.98
C GLN A 6 4.67 18.06 -5.24
N SER A 7 3.35 18.05 -4.99
CA SER A 7 2.67 16.83 -4.52
C SER A 7 2.73 15.81 -5.65
N GLN A 8 3.73 14.94 -5.65
CA GLN A 8 3.81 13.83 -6.57
C GLN A 8 2.58 12.95 -6.38
N SER A 9 1.85 12.63 -7.46
CA SER A 9 0.63 11.80 -7.43
C SER A 9 0.92 10.30 -7.34
N TYR A 10 2.19 9.92 -7.41
CA TYR A 10 2.66 8.54 -7.37
C TYR A 10 4.03 8.44 -6.68
N PHE A 11 4.39 7.25 -6.27
CA PHE A 11 5.72 6.86 -5.77
C PHE A 11 6.20 5.61 -6.53
N LYS A 12 7.51 5.35 -6.58
CA LYS A 12 7.99 4.08 -7.18
C LYS A 12 8.02 2.99 -6.12
N SER A 13 7.81 1.75 -6.55
CA SER A 13 7.93 0.59 -5.65
C SER A 13 9.34 0.48 -5.02
N SER A 14 10.39 0.89 -5.74
CA SER A 14 11.76 0.99 -5.19
C SER A 14 11.90 1.99 -4.05
N ASP A 15 11.11 3.06 -4.08
CA ASP A 15 11.23 4.17 -3.13
C ASP A 15 10.48 3.86 -1.83
N LEU A 16 9.55 2.89 -1.88
CA LEU A 16 8.77 2.43 -0.74
C LEU A 16 9.58 1.61 0.25
N ILE A 17 10.49 0.74 -0.23
CA ILE A 17 11.22 -0.21 0.60
C ILE A 17 12.66 0.31 0.80
N LEU A 18 13.00 0.69 2.03
CA LEU A 18 14.35 1.12 2.41
C LEU A 18 15.25 -0.06 2.81
N SER A 19 14.69 -1.08 3.44
CA SER A 19 15.38 -2.31 3.84
C SER A 19 14.40 -3.48 3.82
N LEU A 20 14.87 -4.69 3.50
CA LEU A 20 14.08 -5.92 3.51
C LEU A 20 14.37 -6.81 4.75
N ALA A 21 15.39 -6.48 5.53
CA ALA A 21 15.79 -7.27 6.70
C ALA A 21 16.40 -6.37 7.80
N PRO A 22 15.59 -5.84 8.74
CA PRO A 22 14.13 -5.91 8.83
C PRO A 22 13.43 -5.09 7.73
N LEU A 23 12.15 -5.38 7.45
CA LEU A 23 11.36 -4.60 6.49
C LEU A 23 11.20 -3.17 7.01
N THR A 24 11.88 -2.22 6.37
CA THR A 24 11.78 -0.79 6.67
C THR A 24 11.13 -0.10 5.49
N LEU A 25 9.98 0.53 5.74
CA LEU A 25 9.26 1.34 4.76
C LEU A 25 9.70 2.79 4.83
N ASN A 26 9.62 3.49 3.72
CA ASN A 26 9.96 4.91 3.64
C ASN A 26 8.96 5.77 4.42
N PRO A 27 9.37 6.46 5.51
CA PRO A 27 8.45 7.19 6.38
C PRO A 27 7.76 8.36 5.69
N ASP A 28 8.39 9.01 4.71
CA ASP A 28 7.79 10.13 3.98
C ASP A 28 6.60 9.66 3.13
N ILE A 29 6.73 8.47 2.53
CA ILE A 29 5.64 7.82 1.77
C ILE A 29 4.52 7.39 2.71
N ILE A 30 4.85 6.85 3.89
CA ILE A 30 3.85 6.51 4.92
C ILE A 30 3.06 7.74 5.36
N LEU A 31 3.74 8.84 5.70
CA LEU A 31 3.08 10.09 6.11
C LEU A 31 2.16 10.64 5.00
N ALA A 32 2.57 10.53 3.74
CA ALA A 32 1.74 10.92 2.62
C ALA A 32 0.48 10.05 2.48
N LEU A 33 0.61 8.73 2.70
CA LEU A 33 -0.50 7.76 2.70
C LEU A 33 -1.47 8.00 3.85
N GLU A 34 -0.97 8.22 5.07
CA GLU A 34 -1.80 8.55 6.23
C GLU A 34 -2.65 9.78 5.95
N LYS A 35 -2.03 10.83 5.39
CA LYS A 35 -2.70 12.08 5.03
C LYS A 35 -3.71 11.90 3.90
N SER A 36 -3.41 11.10 2.88
CA SER A 36 -4.30 10.92 1.72
C SER A 36 -5.51 10.04 2.04
N LEU A 37 -5.32 9.06 2.93
CA LEU A 37 -6.36 8.09 3.30
C LEU A 37 -7.16 8.52 4.54
N GLY A 38 -6.62 9.42 5.37
CA GLY A 38 -7.17 9.71 6.70
C GLY A 38 -7.08 8.51 7.64
N LEU A 39 -6.09 7.64 7.44
CA LEU A 39 -5.83 6.44 8.24
C LEU A 39 -4.49 6.58 8.98
N VAL A 40 -4.30 5.78 10.04
CA VAL A 40 -3.05 5.77 10.81
C VAL A 40 -2.25 4.51 10.47
N PHE A 41 -0.95 4.68 10.25
CA PHE A 41 -0.03 3.57 10.02
C PHE A 41 0.40 2.91 11.34
N ILE A 42 0.41 1.57 11.35
CA ILE A 42 0.92 0.78 12.48
C ILE A 42 2.09 -0.10 12.02
N HIS A 43 3.22 -0.02 12.75
CA HIS A 43 4.50 -0.63 12.38
C HIS A 43 4.62 -2.15 12.71
N GLU A 44 3.49 -2.84 12.93
CA GLU A 44 3.37 -4.12 13.66
C GLU A 44 3.77 -4.03 15.15
N GLU A 45 3.09 -4.84 15.98
CA GLU A 45 2.94 -4.75 17.44
C GLU A 45 1.98 -3.66 17.97
N ALA A 46 0.94 -3.30 17.21
CA ALA A 46 -0.26 -2.79 17.86
C ALA A 46 -0.98 -3.98 18.53
N SER A 47 -1.44 -3.81 19.76
CA SER A 47 -1.98 -4.86 20.62
C SER A 47 -2.92 -5.85 19.90
N PRO A 48 -3.07 -7.11 20.37
CA PRO A 48 -3.92 -8.12 19.74
C PRO A 48 -5.32 -7.62 19.37
N GLN A 49 -5.86 -6.68 20.13
CA GLN A 49 -7.17 -6.03 19.92
C GLN A 49 -7.28 -5.24 18.61
N VAL A 50 -6.21 -4.61 18.13
CA VAL A 50 -6.19 -3.86 16.86
C VAL A 50 -6.17 -4.82 15.66
N CYS A 51 -5.45 -5.95 15.78
CA CYS A 51 -5.47 -7.02 14.77
C CYS A 51 -6.88 -7.60 14.58
N PHE A 52 -7.63 -7.82 15.67
CA PHE A 52 -8.99 -8.36 15.57
C PHE A 52 -9.98 -7.40 14.88
N ALA A 53 -9.80 -6.07 14.99
CA ALA A 53 -10.68 -5.12 14.32
C ALA A 53 -10.50 -5.16 12.80
N ASN A 54 -9.27 -5.14 12.30
CA ASN A 54 -9.02 -5.15 10.86
C ASN A 54 -9.16 -6.53 10.21
N GLN A 55 -9.02 -7.62 10.99
CA GLN A 55 -9.23 -9.00 10.54
C GLN A 55 -10.68 -9.46 10.66
N ASN A 56 -11.55 -8.68 11.31
CA ASN A 56 -12.96 -8.98 11.32
C ASN A 56 -13.54 -8.69 9.93
N ILE A 57 -13.79 -9.74 9.16
CA ILE A 57 -14.44 -9.67 7.84
C ILE A 57 -15.81 -8.96 7.92
N GLU A 58 -16.43 -8.89 9.10
CA GLU A 58 -17.70 -8.19 9.33
C GLU A 58 -17.54 -6.67 9.57
N LEU A 59 -16.32 -6.19 9.90
CA LEU A 59 -16.05 -4.76 9.97
C LEU A 59 -15.99 -4.21 8.54
N GLN A 60 -17.02 -3.46 8.17
CA GLN A 60 -17.07 -2.81 6.86
C GLN A 60 -15.85 -1.90 6.69
N ASP A 61 -15.26 -1.90 5.49
CA ASP A 61 -14.05 -1.12 5.15
C ASP A 61 -14.15 0.36 5.56
N ALA A 62 -15.36 0.91 5.59
CA ALA A 62 -15.65 2.29 6.03
C ALA A 62 -15.26 2.59 7.49
N TYR A 63 -15.15 1.57 8.35
CA TYR A 63 -14.81 1.73 9.77
C TYR A 63 -13.35 1.43 10.09
N LYS A 64 -12.56 0.98 9.12
CA LYS A 64 -11.12 0.75 9.32
C LYS A 64 -10.43 2.11 9.45
N GLN A 65 -9.69 2.28 10.54
CA GLN A 65 -8.99 3.53 10.86
C GLN A 65 -7.46 3.41 10.79
N VAL A 66 -6.95 2.19 10.68
CA VAL A 66 -5.50 1.92 10.70
C VAL A 66 -5.12 0.95 9.58
N PHE A 67 -3.90 1.09 9.06
CA PHE A 67 -3.31 0.17 8.09
C PHE A 67 -1.88 -0.20 8.48
N SER A 68 -1.44 -1.38 8.07
CA SER A 68 -0.14 -1.97 8.41
C SER A 68 0.80 -2.03 7.21
N ALA A 69 2.06 -2.43 7.47
CA ALA A 69 3.04 -2.69 6.41
C ALA A 69 2.55 -3.77 5.43
N VAL A 70 1.87 -4.81 5.94
CA VAL A 70 1.31 -5.90 5.12
C VAL A 70 0.21 -5.38 4.19
N ASP A 71 -0.70 -4.54 4.70
CA ASP A 71 -1.77 -3.94 3.90
C ASP A 71 -1.18 -3.12 2.73
N LEU A 72 -0.10 -2.37 2.99
CA LEU A 72 0.55 -1.58 1.96
C LEU A 72 1.24 -2.46 0.89
N VAL A 73 1.87 -3.56 1.30
CA VAL A 73 2.44 -4.55 0.38
C VAL A 73 1.33 -5.15 -0.49
N ASP A 74 0.19 -5.50 0.10
CA ASP A 74 -0.97 -6.03 -0.63
C ASP A 74 -1.53 -4.99 -1.60
N TYR A 75 -1.67 -3.73 -1.21
CA TYR A 75 -2.05 -2.64 -2.13
C TYR A 75 -1.11 -2.54 -3.35
N VAL A 76 0.21 -2.50 -3.11
CA VAL A 76 1.21 -2.45 -4.19
C VAL A 76 1.10 -3.68 -5.10
N TYR A 77 0.88 -4.85 -4.51
CA TYR A 77 0.71 -6.10 -5.27
C TYR A 77 -0.51 -6.03 -6.21
N ALA A 78 -1.63 -5.46 -5.74
CA ALA A 78 -2.83 -5.27 -6.56
C ALA A 78 -2.58 -4.36 -7.77
N ILE A 79 -1.88 -3.23 -7.55
CA ILE A 79 -1.52 -2.29 -8.64
C ILE A 79 -0.62 -2.99 -9.66
N LEU A 80 0.49 -3.59 -9.22
CA LEU A 80 1.43 -4.26 -10.13
C LEU A 80 0.78 -5.43 -10.89
N SER A 81 -0.10 -6.19 -10.24
CA SER A 81 -0.79 -7.32 -10.87
C SER A 81 -1.85 -6.87 -11.88
N SER A 82 -2.50 -5.73 -11.65
CA SER A 82 -3.45 -5.16 -12.62
C SER A 82 -2.75 -4.70 -13.91
N GLU A 83 -1.52 -4.17 -13.80
CA GLU A 83 -0.70 -3.79 -14.95
C GLU A 83 -0.14 -5.00 -15.70
N LYS A 84 0.14 -6.12 -15.00
CA LYS A 84 0.62 -7.36 -15.64
C LYS A 84 -0.38 -7.99 -16.62
N GLN A 85 -1.69 -7.75 -16.42
CA GLN A 85 -2.73 -8.16 -17.38
C GLN A 85 -2.83 -7.20 -18.58
N ARG A 86 -2.25 -6.00 -18.47
CA ARG A 86 -2.23 -4.96 -19.49
C ARG A 86 -0.91 -5.04 -20.29
N THR A 87 -0.85 -6.05 -21.15
CA THR A 87 -0.06 -6.00 -22.38
C THR A 87 1.44 -6.29 -22.27
N GLU A 88 1.88 -7.11 -23.21
CA GLU A 88 3.23 -7.57 -23.55
C GLU A 88 4.29 -6.45 -23.73
N GLU A 89 3.91 -5.17 -23.61
CA GLU A 89 4.78 -3.98 -23.68
C GLU A 89 5.45 -3.62 -22.34
N ILE A 90 4.86 -3.99 -21.18
CA ILE A 90 5.35 -3.59 -19.83
C ILE A 90 6.48 -4.50 -19.33
N GLN A 91 6.74 -5.64 -19.98
CA GLN A 91 7.81 -6.57 -19.58
C GLN A 91 9.23 -5.95 -19.64
N LEU A 92 9.37 -4.76 -20.25
CA LEU A 92 10.62 -4.00 -20.31
C LEU A 92 10.76 -2.96 -19.18
N LEU A 93 9.69 -2.58 -18.49
CA LEU A 93 9.76 -1.73 -17.30
C LEU A 93 9.99 -2.62 -16.08
N ASN A 94 11.22 -2.58 -15.57
CA ASN A 94 11.62 -3.20 -14.32
C ASN A 94 10.55 -2.92 -13.24
N PRO A 95 9.90 -3.92 -12.60
CA PRO A 95 8.81 -3.71 -11.65
C PRO A 95 9.15 -2.76 -10.49
N ALA A 96 10.44 -2.59 -10.19
CA ALA A 96 11.00 -1.61 -9.26
C ALA A 96 10.75 -0.14 -9.67
N LEU A 97 10.47 0.13 -10.95
CA LEU A 97 10.31 1.47 -11.53
C LEU A 97 8.85 1.83 -11.85
N ALA A 98 7.92 0.89 -11.68
CA ALA A 98 6.52 1.14 -11.95
C ALA A 98 5.97 2.24 -11.02
N PRO A 99 5.31 3.27 -11.55
CA PRO A 99 4.68 4.31 -10.73
C PRO A 99 3.46 3.72 -10.01
N ILE A 100 3.48 3.75 -8.69
CA ILE A 100 2.37 3.36 -7.82
C ILE A 100 1.62 4.63 -7.41
N PRO A 101 0.33 4.78 -7.74
CA PRO A 101 -0.42 5.97 -7.36
C PRO A 101 -0.58 6.03 -5.84
N TYR A 102 -0.59 7.24 -5.29
CA TYR A 102 -1.08 7.44 -3.92
C TYR A 102 -2.61 7.24 -3.92
N PRO A 103 -3.17 6.36 -3.08
CA PRO A 103 -4.60 6.18 -2.96
C PRO A 103 -5.22 7.44 -2.34
N THR A 104 -6.31 7.90 -2.94
CA THR A 104 -7.06 9.11 -2.52
C THR A 104 -8.41 8.78 -1.88
N ASP A 105 -8.81 7.50 -1.89
CA ASP A 105 -10.07 7.01 -1.36
C ASP A 105 -9.80 5.76 -0.51
N HIS A 106 -10.21 5.82 0.76
CA HIS A 106 -9.95 4.75 1.72
C HIS A 106 -10.72 3.44 1.42
N LEU A 107 -11.92 3.51 0.82
CA LEU A 107 -12.70 2.32 0.46
C LEU A 107 -12.06 1.63 -0.74
N LEU A 108 -11.64 2.41 -1.73
CA LEU A 108 -10.92 1.90 -2.88
C LEU A 108 -9.59 1.27 -2.45
N PHE A 109 -8.86 1.89 -1.52
CA PHE A 109 -7.65 1.33 -0.93
C PHE A 109 -7.90 -0.05 -0.35
N TRP A 110 -8.88 -0.22 0.55
CA TRP A 110 -9.17 -1.52 1.16
C TRP A 110 -9.63 -2.59 0.18
N LYS A 111 -10.38 -2.20 -0.85
CA LYS A 111 -10.74 -3.09 -1.95
C LYS A 111 -9.51 -3.59 -2.70
N LEU A 112 -8.55 -2.71 -2.98
CA LEU A 112 -7.29 -3.07 -3.63
C LEU A 112 -6.40 -3.93 -2.72
N VAL A 113 -6.30 -3.62 -1.43
CA VAL A 113 -5.63 -4.47 -0.43
C VAL A 113 -6.19 -5.90 -0.48
N THR A 114 -7.52 -6.05 -0.48
CA THR A 114 -8.18 -7.37 -0.56
C THR A 114 -7.82 -8.12 -1.84
N ILE A 115 -7.77 -7.43 -2.98
CA ILE A 115 -7.38 -8.01 -4.27
C ILE A 115 -5.90 -8.45 -4.22
N GLY A 116 -5.02 -7.59 -3.71
CA GLY A 116 -3.59 -7.85 -3.60
C GLY A 116 -3.26 -9.01 -2.67
N GLN A 117 -3.94 -9.09 -1.52
CA GLN A 117 -3.85 -10.19 -0.58
C GLN A 117 -4.19 -11.52 -1.27
N ARG A 118 -5.28 -11.57 -2.03
CA ARG A 118 -5.64 -12.77 -2.81
C ARG A 118 -4.54 -13.15 -3.78
N TYR A 119 -3.98 -12.20 -4.51
CA TYR A 119 -2.90 -12.49 -5.43
C TYR A 119 -1.65 -13.01 -4.71
N ARG A 120 -1.20 -12.34 -3.63
CA ARG A 120 -0.06 -12.75 -2.82
C ARG A 120 -0.22 -14.18 -2.28
N LEU A 121 -1.42 -14.52 -1.78
CA LEU A 121 -1.71 -15.85 -1.24
C LEU A 121 -1.95 -16.92 -2.31
N SER A 122 -2.41 -16.55 -3.51
CA SER A 122 -2.66 -17.49 -4.62
C SER A 122 -1.41 -17.96 -5.36
N GLN A 123 -0.24 -17.36 -5.10
CA GLN A 123 1.04 -17.70 -5.72
C GLN A 123 1.85 -18.71 -4.88
N HIS A 124 1.19 -19.42 -3.97
CA HIS A 124 1.71 -20.55 -3.19
C HIS A 124 1.00 -21.85 -3.60
#